data_AF-A0A2K8KP62-F1
#
_entry.id   AF-A0A2K8KP62-F1
#
_cell.length_a   1.000
_cell.length_b   1.000
_cell.length_c   1.000
_cell.angle_alpha   90.00
_cell.angle_beta   90.00
_cell.angle_gamma   90.00
#
_symmetry.space_group_name_H-M   'P 1'
#
loop_
_entity.id
_entity.type
_entity.pdbx_description
1 polymer ?
#
loop_
_entity_poly.entity_id
_entity_poly.type
_entity_poly.pdbx_seq_one_letter_code
_entity_poly.pdbx_strand_id
1 'polypeptide(L)'
;MPRCHKPALILAISVACLGLVQAESLYRIDAAELVGTTLFDQELLESGLVTVKPTVAADSGGDLRVLEQCLWSVGIDLSQQPVILTPGKMVCVGPAQEVLETIPSGTIESTGTCREDNCLPFAVAGGTTFVMQLNAPLSFDLQPRNER
;
A
#
# COMPACT_ATOMS: atom_id res chain seq x y z
N MET A 1 55.28 -19.44 -51.86
CA MET A 1 54.06 -20.24 -52.19
C MET A 1 53.46 -20.75 -50.85
N PRO A 2 52.21 -21.27 -50.77
CA PRO A 2 51.04 -20.59 -50.15
C PRO A 2 50.78 -20.98 -48.67
N ARG A 3 49.77 -20.49 -47.91
CA ARG A 3 48.55 -19.68 -48.22
C ARG A 3 48.02 -18.88 -47.00
N CYS A 4 46.88 -18.24 -47.22
CA CYS A 4 45.83 -17.68 -46.32
C CYS A 4 45.50 -18.44 -45.01
N HIS A 5 44.78 -17.89 -44.00
CA HIS A 5 43.72 -16.85 -44.00
C HIS A 5 43.73 -15.92 -42.75
N LYS A 6 43.16 -14.71 -42.87
CA LYS A 6 42.44 -13.99 -41.79
C LYS A 6 40.95 -14.42 -41.85
N PRO A 7 40.19 -14.39 -40.74
CA PRO A 7 39.43 -13.17 -40.41
C PRO A 7 39.43 -12.82 -38.90
N ALA A 8 38.82 -11.68 -38.59
CA ALA A 8 38.71 -11.13 -37.24
C ALA A 8 37.57 -11.79 -36.42
N LEU A 9 37.61 -11.61 -35.10
CA LEU A 9 36.39 -11.42 -34.32
C LEU A 9 36.64 -10.47 -33.14
N ILE A 10 36.06 -9.27 -33.23
CA ILE A 10 35.81 -8.42 -32.07
C ILE A 10 34.64 -9.07 -31.34
N LEU A 11 34.80 -9.41 -30.06
CA LEU A 11 33.69 -9.88 -29.23
C LEU A 11 33.58 -9.04 -27.96
N ALA A 12 33.01 -7.85 -28.12
CA ALA A 12 32.50 -7.09 -27.00
C ALA A 12 31.22 -7.76 -26.49
N ILE A 13 31.29 -8.39 -25.33
CA ILE A 13 30.11 -8.88 -24.59
C ILE A 13 30.11 -8.19 -23.22
N SER A 14 29.67 -6.94 -23.24
CA SER A 14 29.18 -6.26 -22.04
C SER A 14 27.81 -6.82 -21.71
N VAL A 15 27.75 -8.01 -21.10
CA VAL A 15 26.50 -8.46 -20.46
C VAL A 15 26.31 -7.60 -19.23
N ALA A 16 25.41 -6.62 -19.37
CA ALA A 16 24.87 -5.90 -18.25
C ALA A 16 24.08 -6.89 -17.39
N CYS A 17 24.68 -7.33 -16.28
CA CYS A 17 23.92 -7.85 -15.14
C CYS A 17 23.16 -6.69 -14.47
N LEU A 18 22.22 -6.09 -15.22
CA LEU A 18 21.08 -5.38 -14.66
C LEU A 18 20.16 -6.44 -14.06
N GLY A 19 20.59 -6.99 -12.93
CA GLY A 19 19.72 -7.72 -12.03
C GLY A 19 18.64 -6.74 -11.59
N LEU A 20 17.46 -6.85 -12.18
CA LEU A 20 16.24 -6.35 -11.58
C LEU A 20 16.07 -7.14 -10.28
N VAL A 21 16.61 -6.60 -9.19
CA VAL A 21 16.17 -6.95 -7.84
C VAL A 21 14.76 -6.41 -7.73
N GLN A 22 13.79 -7.16 -8.26
CA GLN A 22 12.42 -7.04 -7.79
C GLN A 22 12.51 -7.38 -6.31
N ALA A 23 12.05 -6.47 -5.46
CA ALA A 23 11.81 -6.82 -4.07
C ALA A 23 10.79 -7.97 -4.08
N GLU A 24 11.21 -9.15 -3.64
CA GLU A 24 10.28 -10.25 -3.44
C GLU A 24 9.39 -9.86 -2.26
N SER A 25 8.10 -9.63 -2.53
CA SER A 25 7.14 -9.32 -1.49
C SER A 25 7.12 -10.47 -0.48
N LEU A 26 7.47 -10.18 0.77
CA LEU A 26 7.73 -11.19 1.80
C LEU A 26 6.44 -11.88 2.27
N TYR A 27 5.32 -11.16 2.23
CA TYR A 27 4.00 -11.65 2.59
C TYR A 27 2.95 -11.22 1.57
N ARG A 28 1.91 -12.05 1.39
CA ARG A 28 0.82 -11.78 0.44
C ARG A 28 -0.53 -12.12 1.04
N ILE A 29 -1.52 -11.26 0.78
CA ILE A 29 -2.91 -11.47 1.16
C ILE A 29 -3.80 -11.36 -0.07
N ASP A 30 -4.48 -12.45 -0.39
CA ASP A 30 -5.46 -12.53 -1.47
C ASP A 30 -6.86 -12.28 -0.88
N ALA A 31 -7.40 -11.08 -1.13
CA ALA A 31 -8.73 -10.66 -0.69
C ALA A 31 -9.36 -9.75 -1.78
N ALA A 32 -10.69 -9.79 -1.88
CA ALA A 32 -11.45 -8.86 -2.73
C ALA A 32 -11.73 -7.52 -2.02
N GLU A 33 -11.79 -7.54 -0.69
CA GLU A 33 -12.23 -6.40 0.12
C GLU A 33 -11.32 -6.23 1.35
N LEU A 34 -10.95 -4.97 1.61
CA LEU A 34 -10.23 -4.50 2.78
C LEU A 34 -11.15 -3.57 3.58
N VAL A 35 -11.24 -3.82 4.89
CA VAL A 35 -12.10 -3.08 5.81
C VAL A 35 -11.22 -2.33 6.80
N GLY A 36 -11.29 -1.00 6.82
CA GLY A 36 -10.51 -0.15 7.72
C GLY A 36 -11.38 0.45 8.81
N THR A 37 -11.06 0.23 10.10
CA THR A 37 -11.80 0.85 11.22
C THR A 37 -11.00 1.98 11.87
N THR A 38 -11.57 3.18 12.03
CA THR A 38 -10.90 4.28 12.77
C THR A 38 -10.63 3.91 14.23
N LEU A 39 -9.47 4.33 14.72
CA LEU A 39 -9.06 4.09 16.11
C LEU A 39 -9.57 5.16 17.10
N PHE A 40 -9.89 6.36 16.62
CA PHE A 40 -10.29 7.51 17.44
C PHE A 40 -11.04 8.54 16.57
N ASP A 41 -11.81 9.41 17.24
CA ASP A 41 -12.49 10.55 16.62
C ASP A 41 -11.46 11.51 16.00
N GLN A 42 -11.69 11.90 14.75
CA GLN A 42 -10.85 12.82 13.98
C GLN A 42 -11.71 13.91 13.36
N GLU A 43 -11.21 15.15 13.45
CA GLU A 43 -11.80 16.32 12.81
C GLU A 43 -10.74 16.96 11.92
N LEU A 44 -11.07 17.10 10.63
CA LEU A 44 -10.17 17.65 9.62
C LEU A 44 -10.65 19.05 9.21
N LEU A 45 -9.78 20.04 9.39
CA LEU A 45 -9.98 21.44 8.97
C LEU A 45 -9.37 21.72 7.58
N GLU A 46 -8.68 20.74 7.00
CA GLU A 46 -8.07 20.74 5.67
C GLU A 46 -7.90 19.29 5.18
N SER A 47 -7.57 19.07 3.91
CA SER A 47 -7.29 17.72 3.37
C SER A 47 -6.16 17.05 4.17
N GLY A 48 -6.31 15.78 4.54
CA GLY A 48 -5.44 15.13 5.53
C GLY A 48 -5.42 13.61 5.46
N LEU A 49 -4.87 12.97 6.50
CA LEU A 49 -4.82 11.52 6.65
C LEU A 49 -5.61 11.07 7.88
N VAL A 50 -6.40 10.01 7.72
CA VAL A 50 -7.05 9.28 8.81
C VAL A 50 -6.34 7.94 9.01
N THR A 51 -5.99 7.61 10.26
CA THR A 51 -5.40 6.29 10.58
C THR A 51 -6.49 5.29 10.92
N VAL A 52 -6.45 4.13 10.27
CA VAL A 52 -7.39 3.02 10.43
C VAL A 52 -6.67 1.71 10.73
N LYS A 53 -7.39 0.80 11.38
CA LYS A 53 -6.98 -0.59 11.56
C LYS A 53 -7.55 -1.44 10.41
N PRO A 54 -6.71 -1.96 9.50
CA PRO A 54 -7.18 -2.84 8.43
C PRO A 54 -7.52 -4.25 8.96
N THR A 55 -8.58 -4.82 8.38
CA THR A 55 -9.00 -6.22 8.42
C THR A 55 -9.50 -6.59 7.01
N VAL A 56 -9.73 -7.87 6.74
CA VAL A 56 -10.24 -8.36 5.44
C VAL A 56 -11.55 -9.11 5.62
N ALA A 57 -12.32 -9.23 4.54
CA ALA A 57 -13.52 -10.05 4.51
C ALA A 57 -13.21 -11.54 4.80
N ALA A 58 -14.23 -12.29 5.23
CA ALA A 58 -14.09 -13.66 5.71
C ALA A 58 -13.57 -14.65 4.64
N ASP A 59 -13.83 -14.40 3.36
CA ASP A 59 -13.43 -15.25 2.23
C ASP A 59 -12.02 -14.92 1.68
N SER A 60 -11.09 -14.54 2.57
CA SER A 60 -9.72 -14.14 2.22
C SER A 60 -8.68 -15.25 2.51
N GLY A 61 -7.52 -15.15 1.85
CA GLY A 61 -6.42 -16.10 1.99
C GLY A 61 -5.04 -15.46 2.04
N GLY A 62 -4.02 -16.30 2.26
CA GLY A 62 -2.62 -15.86 2.41
C GLY A 62 -2.26 -15.52 3.87
N ASP A 63 -1.32 -14.59 4.03
CA ASP A 63 -0.65 -14.27 5.30
C ASP A 63 -1.47 -13.35 6.22
N LEU A 64 -2.75 -13.68 6.44
CA LEU A 64 -3.73 -12.81 7.13
C LEU A 64 -3.26 -12.27 8.49
N ARG A 65 -2.40 -13.02 9.18
CA ARG A 65 -1.83 -12.64 10.48
C ARG A 65 -0.97 -11.38 10.43
N VAL A 66 -0.46 -10.97 9.27
CA VAL A 66 0.25 -9.69 9.10
C VAL A 66 -0.68 -8.51 9.42
N LEU A 67 -1.97 -8.60 9.07
CA LEU A 67 -2.96 -7.55 9.36
C LEU A 67 -3.22 -7.34 10.85
N GLU A 68 -2.99 -8.36 11.69
CA GLU A 68 -3.10 -8.26 13.16
C GLU A 68 -2.25 -7.10 13.71
N GLN A 69 -1.13 -6.77 13.07
CA GLN A 69 -0.19 -5.71 13.48
C GLN A 69 0.03 -4.60 12.44
N CYS A 70 -0.91 -4.44 11.50
CA CYS A 70 -0.93 -3.30 10.58
C CYS A 70 -1.65 -2.06 11.14
N LEU A 71 -1.22 -0.89 10.67
CA LEU A 71 -1.96 0.37 10.62
C LEU A 71 -1.98 0.87 9.17
N TRP A 72 -3.09 1.46 8.75
CA TRP A 72 -3.29 1.95 7.39
C TRP A 72 -3.69 3.43 7.41
N SER A 73 -3.12 4.22 6.51
CA SER A 73 -3.51 5.62 6.30
C SER A 73 -4.50 5.72 5.14
N VAL A 74 -5.59 6.45 5.35
CA VAL A 74 -6.56 6.83 4.31
C VAL A 74 -6.46 8.33 4.09
N GLY A 75 -6.13 8.76 2.88
CA GLY A 75 -6.10 10.17 2.52
C GLY A 75 -7.51 10.69 2.24
N ILE A 76 -7.82 11.88 2.75
CA ILE A 76 -9.11 12.54 2.60
C ILE A 76 -8.88 13.89 1.92
N ASP A 77 -9.43 14.07 0.72
CA ASP A 77 -9.38 15.32 -0.03
C ASP A 77 -10.71 16.10 0.11
N LEU A 78 -10.65 17.21 0.83
CA LEU A 78 -11.75 18.14 1.08
C LEU A 78 -11.81 19.26 0.03
N SER A 79 -10.87 19.32 -0.93
CA SER A 79 -10.90 20.31 -2.02
C SER A 79 -11.94 20.01 -3.09
N GLN A 80 -12.58 18.84 -3.02
CA GLN A 80 -13.56 18.33 -3.98
C GLN A 80 -14.85 17.91 -3.25
N GLN A 81 -15.98 18.07 -3.93
CA GLN A 81 -17.28 17.54 -3.46
C GLN A 81 -17.86 16.61 -4.53
N PRO A 82 -18.22 15.36 -4.21
CA PRO A 82 -18.10 14.71 -2.89
C PRO A 82 -16.64 14.53 -2.44
N VAL A 83 -16.44 14.42 -1.13
CA VAL A 83 -15.12 14.20 -0.52
C VAL A 83 -14.50 12.90 -1.04
N ILE A 84 -13.27 13.00 -1.56
CA ILE A 84 -12.56 11.89 -2.19
C ILE A 84 -11.63 11.22 -1.18
N LEU A 85 -11.73 9.90 -1.08
CA LEU A 85 -10.86 9.08 -0.24
C LEU A 85 -9.85 8.34 -1.11
N THR A 86 -8.61 8.27 -0.64
CA THR A 86 -7.50 7.63 -1.36
C THR A 86 -6.77 6.63 -0.44
N PRO A 87 -6.37 5.45 -0.95
CA PRO A 87 -5.57 4.51 -0.17
C PRO A 87 -4.16 5.08 0.03
N GLY A 88 -3.81 5.34 1.28
CA GLY A 88 -2.45 5.67 1.68
C GLY A 88 -1.63 4.44 2.03
N LYS A 89 -0.44 4.68 2.56
CA LYS A 89 0.48 3.63 3.00
C LYS A 89 -0.12 2.82 4.16
N MET A 90 0.03 1.50 4.09
CA MET A 90 -0.13 0.58 5.21
C MET A 90 1.25 0.15 5.72
N VAL A 91 1.44 0.19 7.03
CA VAL A 91 2.69 -0.20 7.73
C VAL A 91 2.34 -1.29 8.72
N CYS A 92 3.12 -2.36 8.75
CA CYS A 92 2.87 -3.52 9.60
C CYS A 92 4.15 -4.02 10.27
N VAL A 93 3.97 -4.69 11.41
CA VAL A 93 5.03 -5.49 12.04
C VAL A 93 4.80 -6.96 11.69
N GLY A 94 5.78 -7.58 11.02
CA GLY A 94 5.69 -8.98 10.62
C GLY A 94 5.94 -9.96 11.78
N PRO A 95 5.68 -11.26 11.57
CA PRO A 95 5.92 -12.31 12.55
C PRO A 95 7.36 -12.39 13.08
N ALA A 96 8.37 -12.01 12.29
CA ALA A 96 9.77 -11.98 12.68
C ALA A 96 10.23 -10.60 13.21
N GLN A 97 9.28 -9.70 13.52
CA GLN A 97 9.53 -8.33 13.98
C GLN A 97 10.21 -7.44 12.91
N GLU A 98 10.03 -7.78 11.64
CA GLU A 98 10.35 -6.91 10.51
C GLU A 98 9.31 -5.80 10.34
N VAL A 99 9.70 -4.69 9.72
CA VAL A 99 8.77 -3.65 9.28
C VAL A 99 8.41 -3.93 7.83
N LEU A 100 7.12 -4.00 7.57
CA LEU A 100 6.53 -4.26 6.26
C LEU A 100 5.75 -3.04 5.82
N GLU A 101 5.77 -2.73 4.53
CA GLU A 101 4.91 -1.71 3.95
C GLU A 101 4.20 -2.22 2.70
N THR A 102 3.05 -1.62 2.42
CA THR A 102 2.35 -1.72 1.14
C THR A 102 1.51 -0.46 0.91
N ILE A 103 1.05 -0.25 -0.33
CA ILE A 103 0.00 0.72 -0.65
C ILE A 103 -1.12 -0.06 -1.33
N PRO A 104 -2.26 -0.31 -0.65
CA PRO A 104 -3.39 -1.00 -1.25
C PRO A 104 -3.87 -0.29 -2.53
N SER A 105 -4.19 -1.06 -3.58
CA SER A 105 -4.78 -0.51 -4.81
C SER A 105 -6.26 -0.88 -4.88
N GLY A 106 -7.13 0.10 -5.12
CA GLY A 106 -8.58 -0.09 -5.03
C GLY A 106 -9.32 1.23 -4.86
N THR A 107 -10.63 1.12 -4.62
CA THR A 107 -11.52 2.27 -4.39
C THR A 107 -12.12 2.17 -3.00
N ILE A 108 -12.07 3.27 -2.25
CA ILE A 108 -12.63 3.37 -0.89
C ILE A 108 -14.01 4.03 -0.97
N GLU A 109 -15.01 3.44 -0.31
CA GLU A 109 -16.32 4.06 -0.14
C GLU A 109 -16.20 5.31 0.76
N SER A 110 -16.80 6.43 0.36
CA SER A 110 -16.69 7.69 1.10
C SER A 110 -17.43 7.59 2.44
N THR A 111 -16.72 7.80 3.55
CA THR A 111 -17.30 7.77 4.91
C THR A 111 -16.81 8.96 5.75
N GLY A 112 -17.65 9.41 6.67
CA GLY A 112 -17.48 10.65 7.45
C GLY A 112 -18.62 11.64 7.18
N THR A 113 -18.53 12.83 7.78
CA THR A 113 -19.60 13.83 7.75
C THR A 113 -19.05 15.25 7.65
N CYS A 114 -19.45 15.98 6.60
CA CYS A 114 -19.32 17.44 6.52
C CYS A 114 -20.15 18.11 7.64
N ARG A 115 -19.54 18.96 8.47
CA ARG A 115 -20.27 19.69 9.52
C ARG A 115 -20.89 21.01 9.05
N GLU A 116 -20.31 21.63 8.02
CA GLU A 116 -20.76 22.87 7.41
C GLU A 116 -20.88 22.71 5.88
N ASP A 117 -21.53 23.66 5.20
CA ASP A 117 -21.83 23.61 3.75
C ASP A 117 -20.57 23.58 2.85
N ASN A 118 -19.44 24.08 3.36
CA ASN A 118 -18.13 24.01 2.70
C ASN A 118 -17.37 22.69 2.99
N CYS A 119 -17.96 21.79 3.79
CA CYS A 119 -17.36 20.57 4.31
C CYS A 119 -16.15 20.74 5.27
N LEU A 120 -16.01 21.92 5.89
CA LEU A 120 -15.01 22.19 6.92
C LEU A 120 -15.72 22.56 8.24
N PRO A 121 -15.54 21.80 9.34
CA PRO A 121 -14.76 20.57 9.43
C PRO A 121 -15.41 19.35 8.78
N PHE A 122 -14.56 18.40 8.38
CA PHE A 122 -14.96 17.02 8.08
C PHE A 122 -14.68 16.13 9.28
N ALA A 123 -15.72 15.49 9.82
CA ALA A 123 -15.63 14.65 11.01
C ALA A 123 -15.70 13.16 10.67
N VAL A 124 -14.80 12.37 11.24
CA VAL A 124 -14.81 10.89 11.20
C VAL A 124 -14.77 10.38 12.64
N ALA A 125 -15.83 9.72 13.09
CA ALA A 125 -15.90 9.18 14.45
C ALA A 125 -14.98 7.95 14.62
N GLY A 126 -14.55 7.64 15.84
CA GLY A 126 -13.88 6.39 16.20
C GLY A 126 -14.82 5.18 16.01
N GLY A 127 -14.28 4.04 15.56
CA GLY A 127 -15.10 2.88 15.18
C GLY A 127 -15.84 3.01 13.84
N THR A 128 -15.69 4.13 13.12
CA THR A 128 -16.19 4.26 11.74
C THR A 128 -15.44 3.30 10.82
N THR A 129 -16.18 2.63 9.94
CA THR A 129 -15.64 1.62 9.04
C THR A 129 -15.63 2.13 7.60
N PHE A 130 -14.45 2.11 6.98
CA PHE A 130 -14.24 2.29 5.54
C PHE A 130 -14.19 0.93 4.86
N VAL A 131 -14.91 0.78 3.75
CA VAL A 131 -14.81 -0.41 2.89
C VAL A 131 -14.02 -0.04 1.64
N MET A 132 -13.05 -0.88 1.28
CA MET A 132 -12.23 -0.72 0.10
C MET A 132 -12.30 -1.99 -0.76
N GLN A 133 -12.81 -1.84 -1.98
CA GLN A 133 -12.74 -2.88 -2.99
C GLN A 133 -11.32 -2.91 -3.58
N LEU A 134 -10.63 -4.03 -3.44
CA LEU A 134 -9.24 -4.21 -3.88
C LEU A 134 -9.17 -4.54 -5.37
N ASN A 135 -8.32 -3.82 -6.09
CA ASN A 135 -8.01 -4.10 -7.51
C ASN A 135 -6.95 -5.20 -7.68
N ALA A 136 -6.21 -5.50 -6.61
CA ALA A 136 -5.15 -6.50 -6.57
C ALA A 136 -4.94 -7.02 -5.14
N PRO A 137 -4.39 -8.24 -4.97
CA PRO A 137 -3.89 -8.74 -3.69
C PRO A 137 -2.91 -7.77 -3.02
N LEU A 138 -2.86 -7.76 -1.68
CA LEU A 138 -1.85 -7.01 -0.94
C LEU A 138 -0.53 -7.78 -0.99
N SER A 139 0.52 -7.12 -1.49
CA SER A 139 1.91 -7.57 -1.41
C SER A 139 2.65 -6.67 -0.43
N PHE A 140 3.29 -7.26 0.58
CA PHE A 140 4.03 -6.54 1.61
C PHE A 140 5.53 -6.65 1.39
N ASP A 141 6.18 -5.50 1.28
CA ASP A 141 7.61 -5.40 1.04
C ASP A 141 8.37 -5.14 2.34
N LEU A 142 9.44 -5.91 2.56
CA LEU A 142 10.36 -5.70 3.67
C LEU A 142 11.00 -4.31 3.55
N GLN A 143 10.81 -3.47 4.57
CA GLN A 143 11.53 -2.22 4.64
C GLN A 143 12.99 -2.46 5.05
N PRO A 144 13.97 -1.93 4.31
CA PRO A 144 15.36 -1.94 4.74
C PRO A 144 15.44 -1.29 6.13
N ARG A 145 15.89 -2.06 7.13
CA ARG A 145 16.28 -1.46 8.40
C ARG A 145 17.42 -0.50 8.10
N ASN A 146 17.26 0.76 8.45
CA ASN A 146 18.37 1.70 8.58
C ASN A 146 19.20 1.25 9.79
N GLU A 147 20.02 0.21 9.59
CA GLU A 147 21.06 -0.19 10.52
C GLU A 147 22.03 0.98 10.65
N ARG A 148 22.02 1.62 11.82
CA ARG A 148 22.89 2.73 12.23
C ARG A 148 24.02 2.22 13.11
#